data_AF-A0A3C0B969-F1
#
_entry.id   AF-A0A3C0B969-F1
#
_cell.length_a   1.000
_cell.length_b   1.000
_cell.length_c   1.000
_cell.angle_alpha   90.00
_cell.angle_beta   90.00
_cell.angle_gamma   90.00
#
_symmetry.space_group_name_H-M   'P 1'
#
loop_
_entity.id
_entity.type
_entity.pdbx_description
1 polymer ?
#
loop_
_entity_poly.entity_id
_entity_poly.type
_entity_poly.pdbx_seq_one_letter_code
_entity_poly.pdbx_strand_id
1 'polypeptide(L)' 'MKTSDIFIVQPKTEEQVSALKAFMNALNIDFTISQNVYDPDFVEKILESREQAKNEEVIRVKKEDLNEFLSL' A
#
# COMPACT_ATOMS: atom_id res chain seq x y z
N MET A 1 -6.44 17.92 -22.09
CA MET A 1 -5.51 16.79 -21.86
C MET A 1 -6.36 15.54 -21.74
N LYS A 2 -6.02 14.43 -22.40
CA LYS A 2 -6.72 13.15 -22.17
C LYS A 2 -6.27 12.63 -20.80
N THR A 3 -7.19 12.52 -19.86
CA THR A 3 -6.95 11.84 -18.58
C THR A 3 -6.89 10.35 -18.83
N SER A 4 -5.82 9.70 -18.37
CA SER A 4 -5.70 8.24 -18.38
C SER A 4 -6.17 7.73 -17.03
N ASP A 5 -7.33 7.08 -17.00
CA ASP A 5 -7.86 6.46 -15.79
C ASP A 5 -7.07 5.19 -15.47
N ILE A 6 -6.69 5.01 -14.19
CA ILE A 6 -5.95 3.84 -13.71
C ILE A 6 -6.88 2.98 -12.86
N PHE A 7 -6.96 1.69 -13.18
CA PHE A 7 -7.77 0.71 -12.43
C PHE A 7 -6.85 -0.20 -11.62
N ILE A 8 -7.08 -0.28 -10.31
CA ILE A 8 -6.38 -1.17 -9.38
C ILE A 8 -7.39 -2.22 -8.88
N VAL A 9 -7.08 -3.49 -9.07
CA VAL A 9 -7.94 -4.62 -8.68
C VAL A 9 -7.29 -5.47 -7.60
N GLN A 10 -8.07 -5.90 -6.60
CA GLN A 10 -7.60 -6.71 -5.46
C GLN A 10 -8.36 -8.05 -5.41
N PRO A 11 -8.02 -9.02 -6.28
CA PRO A 11 -8.65 -10.34 -6.28
C PRO A 11 -8.35 -11.09 -4.98
N LYS A 12 -9.34 -11.82 -4.46
CA LYS A 12 -9.26 -12.57 -3.19
C LYS A 12 -9.02 -14.07 -3.35
N THR A 13 -9.20 -14.60 -4.56
CA THR A 13 -9.03 -16.03 -4.86
C THR A 13 -8.22 -16.25 -6.13
N GLU A 14 -7.60 -17.43 -6.26
CA GLU A 14 -6.84 -17.80 -7.46
C GLU A 14 -7.70 -17.83 -8.72
N GLU A 15 -8.96 -18.24 -8.58
CA GLU A 15 -9.95 -18.25 -9.66
C GLU A 15 -10.23 -16.83 -10.19
N GLN A 16 -10.35 -15.84 -9.30
CA GLN A 16 -10.51 -14.44 -9.69
C GLN A 16 -9.28 -13.89 -10.41
N VAL A 17 -8.07 -14.28 -9.96
CA VAL A 17 -6.82 -13.92 -10.65
C VAL A 17 -6.78 -14.52 -12.06
N SER A 18 -7.16 -15.79 -12.20
CA SER A 18 -7.19 -16.49 -13.48
C SER A 18 -8.19 -15.85 -14.46
N ALA A 19 -9.40 -15.55 -13.98
CA ALA A 19 -10.42 -14.88 -14.77
C ALA A 19 -9.97 -13.49 -15.25
N LEU A 20 -9.42 -12.66 -14.34
CA LEU A 20 -8.93 -11.32 -14.69
C LEU A 20 -7.84 -11.37 -15.76
N LYS A 21 -6.87 -12.28 -15.64
CA LYS A 21 -5.82 -12.48 -16.66
C LYS A 21 -6.41 -12.85 -18.01
N ALA A 22 -7.38 -13.76 -18.04
CA ALA A 22 -8.03 -14.18 -19.29
C ALA A 22 -8.74 -13.01 -19.98
N PHE A 23 -9.50 -12.19 -19.23
CA PHE A 23 -10.18 -11.02 -19.78
C PHE A 23 -9.21 -9.93 -20.26
N MET A 24 -8.18 -9.61 -19.48
CA MET A 24 -7.18 -8.60 -19.87
C MET A 24 -6.46 -9.00 -21.16
N ASN A 25 -6.05 -10.28 -21.27
CA ASN A 25 -5.44 -10.81 -22.49
C ASN A 25 -6.42 -10.80 -23.68
N ALA A 26 -7.68 -11.21 -23.47
CA ALA A 26 -8.70 -11.22 -24.52
C ALA A 26 -8.99 -9.81 -25.07
N LEU A 27 -8.87 -8.79 -24.22
CA LEU A 27 -9.05 -7.39 -24.59
C LEU A 27 -7.76 -6.71 -25.05
N ASN A 28 -6.64 -7.44 -25.07
CA ASN A 28 -5.32 -6.94 -25.45
C ASN A 28 -4.89 -5.71 -24.61
N ILE A 29 -5.22 -5.75 -23.31
CA ILE A 29 -4.88 -4.71 -22.34
C ILE A 29 -3.59 -5.12 -21.63
N ASP A 30 -2.60 -4.24 -21.66
CA ASP A 30 -1.38 -4.41 -20.88
C ASP A 30 -1.67 -4.24 -19.38
N PHE A 31 -1.16 -5.17 -18.57
CA PHE A 31 -1.33 -5.14 -17.12
C PHE A 31 -0.04 -5.53 -16.41
N THR A 32 0.11 -5.05 -15.18
CA THR A 32 1.20 -5.41 -14.28
C THR A 32 0.62 -6.06 -13.03
N ILE A 33 1.20 -7.18 -12.62
CA ILE A 33 0.85 -7.81 -11.35
C ILE A 33 1.81 -7.29 -10.30
N SER A 34 1.33 -6.38 -9.46
CA SER A 34 2.05 -5.99 -8.25
C SER A 34 1.64 -6.93 -7.13
N GLN A 35 2.59 -7.70 -6.60
CA GLN A 35 2.36 -8.40 -5.34
C GLN A 35 2.35 -7.36 -4.23
N ASN A 36 1.20 -7.17 -3.60
CA ASN A 36 1.14 -6.37 -2.38
C ASN A 36 1.66 -7.25 -1.24
N VAL A 37 2.99 -7.22 -1.05
CA VAL A 37 3.68 -8.03 -0.02
C VAL A 37 3.28 -7.57 1.39
N TYR A 38 2.74 -6.37 1.49
CA TYR A 38 2.35 -5.77 2.75
C TYR A 38 0.85 -5.88 2.97
N ASP A 39 0.50 -6.24 4.19
CA ASP A 39 -0.86 -6.24 4.69
C ASP A 39 -1.49 -4.84 4.49
N PRO A 40 -2.74 -4.75 3.97
CA PRO A 40 -3.39 -3.45 3.74
C PRO A 40 -3.47 -2.57 4.99
N ASP A 41 -3.72 -3.14 6.17
CA ASP A 41 -3.80 -2.40 7.42
C ASP A 41 -2.41 -1.87 7.84
N PHE A 42 -1.35 -2.61 7.51
CA PHE A 42 0.02 -2.11 7.67
C PHE A 42 0.30 -0.92 6.74
N VAL A 43 -0.10 -1.00 5.47
CA VAL A 43 0.07 0.10 4.51
C VAL A 43 -0.69 1.34 4.97
N GLU A 44 -1.92 1.18 5.46
CA GLU A 44 -2.73 2.27 6.00
C GLU A 44 -2.04 2.99 7.16
N LYS A 45 -1.54 2.24 8.16
CA LYS A 45 -0.80 2.82 9.31
C LYS A 45 0.45 3.58 8.89
N ILE A 46 1.18 3.09 7.88
CA ILE A 46 2.38 3.78 7.37
C ILE A 46 2.00 5.08 6.66
N LEU A 47 0.92 5.09 5.88
CA LEU A 47 0.43 6.31 5.23
C LEU A 47 -0.03 7.34 6.27
N GLU A 48 -0.78 6.92 7.28
CA GLU A 48 -1.17 7.77 8.40
C GLU A 48 0.05 8.38 9.11
N SER A 49 1.03 7.55 9.47
CA SER A 49 2.27 8.01 10.12
C SER A 49 3.05 9.03 9.27
N ARG A 50 3.03 8.88 7.94
CA ARG A 50 3.67 9.86 7.03
C ARG A 50 2.95 11.21 7.02
N GLU A 51 1.63 11.22 7.08
CA GLU A 51 0.86 12.47 7.17
C GLU A 51 1.09 13.16 8.53
N GLN A 52 1.08 12.40 9.63
CA GLN A 52 1.45 12.93 10.96
C GLN A 52 2.85 13.56 10.95
N ALA A 53 3.83 12.93 10.32
CA ALA A 53 5.18 13.48 10.18
C ALA A 53 5.24 14.79 9.38
N LYS A 54 4.43 14.92 8.32
CA LYS A 54 4.31 16.18 7.54
C LYS A 54 3.64 17.28 8.35
N ASN A 55 2.67 16.93 9.18
CA ASN A 55 1.92 17.86 10.03
C ASN A 55 2.63 18.18 11.35
N GLU A 56 3.87 17.70 11.54
CA GLU A 56 4.65 17.83 12.77
C GLU A 56 3.99 17.18 14.01
N GLU A 57 3.05 16.26 13.81
CA GLU A 57 2.37 15.46 14.84
C GLU A 57 3.23 14.26 15.26
N VAL A 58 4.51 14.50 15.54
CA VAL A 58 5.49 13.46 15.87
C VAL A 58 6.20 13.74 17.18
N ILE A 59 6.42 12.68 17.95
CA ILE A 59 7.27 12.75 19.14
C ILE A 59 8.70 12.40 18.71
N ARG A 60 9.62 13.34 18.89
CA ARG A 60 11.04 13.12 18.65
C ARG A 60 11.70 12.69 19.95
N VAL A 61 12.25 11.49 19.95
CA VAL A 61 12.98 10.91 21.10
C VAL A 61 14.46 10.80 20.71
N LYS A 62 15.36 11.28 21.56
CA LYS A 62 16.79 11.08 21.34
C LYS A 62 17.15 9.62 21.61
N LYS A 63 18.25 9.16 21.01
CA LYS A 63 18.64 7.75 21.14
C LYS A 63 18.91 7.36 22.59
N GLU A 64 19.48 8.28 23.36
CA GLU A 64 19.81 8.09 24.78
C GLU A 64 18.56 7.93 25.65
N ASP A 65 17.44 8.55 25.24
CA ASP A 65 16.17 8.58 25.98
C ASP A 65 15.20 7.46 25.54
N LEU A 66 15.59 6.65 24.54
CA LEU A 66 14.69 5.67 23.90
C LEU A 66 14.22 4.58 24.87
N ASN A 67 15.12 4.06 25.71
CA ASN A 67 14.77 2.98 26.65
C ASN A 67 13.78 3.47 27.71
N GLU A 68 13.98 4.68 28.24
CA GLU A 68 13.06 5.32 29.19
C GLU A 68 11.68 5.55 28.54
N PHE A 69 11.66 6.09 27.33
CA PHE A 69 10.42 6.32 26.57
C PHE A 69 9.61 5.04 26.32
N LEU A 70 10.29 3.94 25.98
CA LEU A 70 9.67 2.65 25.73
C LEU A 70 9.38 1.84 27.00
N SER A 71 9.78 2.34 28.18
CA SER A 71 9.69 1.61 29.46
C SER A 71 10.38 0.24 29.43
N LEU A 72 11.53 0.16 28.76
CA LEU A 72 12.35 -1.05 28.60
C LEU A 72 13.47 -1.15 29.63
#